data_AF-A0A952CWS8-F1
#
_entry.id   AF-A0A952CWS8-F1
#
_cell.length_a   1.000
_cell.length_b   1.000
_cell.length_c   1.000
_cell.angle_alpha   90.00
_cell.angle_beta   90.00
_cell.angle_gamma   90.00
#
_symmetry.space_group_name_H-M   'P 1'
#
loop_
_entity.id
_entity.type
_entity.pdbx_description
1 polymer ?
#
loop_
_entity_poly.entity_id
_entity_poly.type
_entity_poly.pdbx_seq_one_letter_code
_entity_poly.pdbx_strand_id
1 'polypeptide(L)'
;MTCLADRPIPIIDLRLCDGCGLCARACPNQALTVRDGKAIIADPLACEYDGLCELVCPARAITRPFEIVIAEGETQPSNSTKVVEKYRPASYNADDV
;
A
#
# COMPACT_ATOMS: atom_id res chain seq x y z
N MET A 1 5.47 -22.73 5.54
CA MET A 1 5.09 -21.87 4.40
C MET A 1 4.15 -20.81 4.95
N THR A 2 4.74 -19.74 5.50
CA THR A 2 4.00 -18.65 6.13
C THR A 2 3.30 -17.87 5.04
N CYS A 3 1.99 -17.71 5.15
CA CYS A 3 1.17 -16.96 4.21
C CYS A 3 1.66 -15.50 4.24
N LEU A 4 2.34 -15.06 3.18
CA LEU A 4 2.92 -13.72 3.02
C LEU A 4 1.88 -12.58 2.92
N ALA A 5 0.61 -12.87 3.20
CA ALA A 5 -0.54 -12.07 2.77
C ALA A 5 -0.93 -10.92 3.73
N ASP A 6 -0.31 -10.82 4.91
CA ASP A 6 -0.64 -9.77 5.90
C ASP A 6 0.35 -8.58 5.91
N ARG A 7 1.19 -8.41 4.87
CA ARG A 7 2.06 -7.23 4.78
C ARG A 7 1.26 -6.00 4.30
N PRO A 8 1.32 -4.86 5.00
CA PRO A 8 0.65 -3.65 4.57
C PRO A 8 1.28 -3.10 3.28
N ILE A 9 0.44 -2.65 2.36
CA ILE A 9 0.86 -1.97 1.11
C ILE A 9 0.17 -0.61 1.00
N PRO A 10 0.81 0.38 0.32
CA PRO A 10 0.20 1.70 0.14
C PRO A 10 -1.08 1.61 -0.69
N ILE A 11 -2.03 2.50 -0.40
CA ILE A 11 -3.29 2.62 -1.16
C ILE A 11 -3.14 3.79 -2.15
N ILE A 12 -3.59 3.60 -3.39
CA ILE A 12 -3.56 4.61 -4.45
C ILE A 12 -4.99 5.04 -4.80
N ASP A 13 -5.30 6.33 -4.63
CA ASP A 13 -6.53 6.93 -5.12
C ASP A 13 -6.40 7.29 -6.61
N LEU A 14 -7.04 6.48 -7.45
CA LEU A 14 -7.01 6.64 -8.90
C LEU A 14 -7.71 7.92 -9.40
N ARG A 15 -8.58 8.55 -8.59
CA ARG A 15 -9.24 9.81 -8.94
C ARG A 15 -8.28 10.99 -8.81
N LEU A 16 -7.39 10.96 -7.81
CA LEU A 16 -6.38 11.99 -7.59
C LEU A 16 -5.11 11.73 -8.40
N CYS A 17 -4.78 10.48 -8.70
CA CYS A 17 -3.59 10.13 -9.46
C CYS A 17 -3.66 10.70 -10.88
N ASP A 18 -2.66 11.49 -11.27
CA ASP A 18 -2.52 12.09 -12.60
C ASP A 18 -1.57 11.32 -13.53
N GLY A 19 -0.96 10.24 -13.04
CA GLY A 19 -0.03 9.42 -13.81
C GLY A 19 1.38 9.99 -13.96
N CYS A 20 1.78 11.02 -13.18
CA CYS A 20 3.09 11.67 -13.32
C CYS A 20 4.32 10.74 -13.13
N GLY A 21 4.13 9.58 -12.51
CA GLY A 21 5.14 8.52 -12.37
C GLY A 21 6.28 8.82 -11.40
N LEU A 22 6.19 9.89 -10.59
CA LEU A 22 7.21 10.21 -9.59
C LEU A 22 7.38 9.08 -8.56
N CYS A 23 6.27 8.47 -8.12
CA CYS A 23 6.29 7.35 -7.18
C CYS A 23 7.02 6.13 -7.72
N ALA A 24 6.87 5.82 -9.01
CA ALA A 24 7.56 4.70 -9.67
C ALA A 24 9.07 4.95 -9.78
N ARG A 25 9.49 6.20 -10.04
CA ARG A 25 10.92 6.57 -10.07
C ARG A 25 11.56 6.63 -8.69
N ALA A 26 10.79 7.04 -7.67
CA ALA A 26 11.30 7.19 -6.32
C ALA A 26 11.43 5.85 -5.57
N CYS A 27 10.66 4.82 -5.95
CA CYS A 27 10.69 3.53 -5.28
C CYS A 27 12.00 2.78 -5.57
N PRO A 28 12.86 2.54 -4.56
CA PRO A 28 14.16 1.89 -4.77
C PRO A 28 14.01 0.44 -5.23
N ASN A 29 12.92 -0.22 -4.83
CA ASN A 29 12.65 -1.62 -5.15
C ASN A 29 11.77 -1.80 -6.39
N GLN A 30 11.42 -0.69 -7.07
CA GLN A 30 10.60 -0.72 -8.29
C GLN A 30 9.26 -1.46 -8.15
N ALA A 31 8.68 -1.44 -6.93
CA ALA A 31 7.41 -2.09 -6.63
C ALA A 31 6.19 -1.45 -7.35
N LEU A 32 6.32 -0.18 -7.77
CA LEU A 32 5.28 0.56 -8.48
C LEU A 32 5.67 0.81 -9.93
N THR A 33 4.66 0.85 -10.81
CA THR A 33 4.79 1.36 -12.17
C THR A 33 3.58 2.22 -12.55
N VAL A 34 3.62 2.85 -13.72
CA VAL A 34 2.47 3.56 -14.30
C VAL A 34 1.94 2.73 -15.46
N ARG A 35 0.64 2.40 -15.42
CA ARG A 35 -0.10 1.75 -16.50
C ARG A 35 -1.39 2.52 -16.76
N ASP A 36 -1.74 2.70 -18.04
CA ASP A 36 -2.94 3.43 -18.46
C ASP A 36 -3.09 4.82 -17.81
N GLY A 37 -1.96 5.53 -17.66
CA GLY A 37 -1.91 6.85 -17.06
C GLY A 37 -2.19 6.87 -15.54
N LYS A 38 -2.10 5.73 -14.86
CA LYS A 38 -2.29 5.62 -13.40
C LYS A 38 -1.18 4.82 -12.75
N ALA A 39 -0.81 5.21 -11.53
CA ALA A 39 0.12 4.44 -10.73
C ALA A 39 -0.55 3.14 -10.25
N ILE A 40 0.19 2.03 -10.31
CA ILE A 40 -0.21 0.73 -9.79
C ILE A 40 0.94 0.12 -8.98
N ILE A 41 0.61 -0.73 -8.02
CA ILE A 41 1.58 -1.60 -7.34
C ILE A 41 1.69 -2.87 -8.18
N ALA A 42 2.81 -3.01 -8.90
CA ALA A 42 3.02 -4.13 -9.82
C ALA A 42 3.69 -5.32 -9.15
N ASP A 43 4.52 -5.08 -8.14
CA ASP A 43 5.10 -6.13 -7.30
C ASP A 43 4.90 -5.78 -5.82
N PRO A 44 3.78 -6.26 -5.21
CA PRO A 44 3.53 -6.07 -3.79
C PRO A 44 4.58 -6.72 -2.89
N LEU A 45 5.25 -7.78 -3.35
CA LEU A 45 6.24 -8.49 -2.55
C LEU A 45 7.55 -7.72 -2.42
N ALA A 46 7.89 -6.92 -3.43
CA ALA A 46 9.02 -6.00 -3.45
C ALA A 46 8.77 -4.69 -2.67
N CYS A 47 7.53 -4.43 -2.24
CA CYS A 47 7.20 -3.25 -1.45
C CYS A 47 7.65 -3.45 0.02
N GLU A 48 8.66 -2.69 0.42
CA GLU A 48 9.19 -2.69 1.80
C GLU A 48 8.53 -1.64 2.69
N TYR A 49 7.48 -0.97 2.19
CA TYR A 49 6.71 0.02 2.95
C TYR A 49 7.54 1.22 3.44
N ASP A 50 8.52 1.66 2.65
CA ASP A 50 9.46 2.74 2.97
C ASP A 50 8.81 4.13 3.01
N GLY A 51 7.80 4.38 2.17
CA GLY A 51 7.01 5.62 2.14
C GLY A 51 7.46 6.70 1.19
N LEU A 52 8.50 6.48 0.39
CA LEU A 52 8.93 7.46 -0.60
C LEU A 52 7.80 7.77 -1.59
N CYS A 53 7.01 6.77 -2.00
CA CYS A 53 5.91 6.94 -2.93
C CYS A 53 4.84 7.93 -2.44
N GLU A 54 4.50 7.91 -1.15
CA GLU A 54 3.57 8.86 -0.52
C GLU A 54 4.20 10.25 -0.43
N LEU A 55 5.47 10.32 0.03
CA LEU A 55 6.19 11.57 0.20
C LEU A 55 6.35 12.35 -1.11
N VAL A 56 6.66 11.66 -2.21
CA VAL A 56 6.93 12.30 -3.51
C VAL A 56 5.68 12.57 -4.34
N CYS A 57 4.49 12.13 -3.91
CA CYS A 57 3.28 12.27 -4.71
C CYS A 57 2.70 13.69 -4.57
N PRO A 58 2.81 14.56 -5.60
CA PRO A 58 2.33 15.94 -5.49
C PRO A 58 0.80 16.02 -5.41
N ALA A 59 0.11 15.07 -6.05
CA ALA A 59 -1.34 14.95 -6.02
C ALA A 59 -1.87 14.35 -4.70
N ARG A 60 -0.99 13.90 -3.80
CA ARG A 60 -1.33 13.20 -2.55
C ARG A 60 -2.26 12.01 -2.78
N ALA A 61 -2.09 11.34 -3.92
CA ALA A 61 -2.90 10.21 -4.34
C ALA A 61 -2.49 8.89 -3.68
N ILE A 62 -1.39 8.86 -2.91
CA ILE A 62 -0.88 7.64 -2.27
C ILE A 62 -0.92 7.84 -0.75
N THR A 63 -1.40 6.85 -0.01
CA THR A 63 -1.48 6.88 1.45
C THR A 63 -1.03 5.56 2.06
N ARG A 64 -0.30 5.61 3.18
CA ARG A 64 0.11 4.44 3.95
C ARG A 64 -0.80 4.22 5.16
N PRO A 65 -1.70 3.21 5.16
CA PRO A 65 -2.45 2.86 6.36
C PRO A 65 -1.53 2.32 7.47
N PHE A 66 -1.82 2.67 8.71
CA PHE A 66 -1.16 2.10 9.88
C PHE A 66 -2.18 1.87 10.98
N GLU A 67 -1.92 0.85 11.80
CA GLU A 67 -2.70 0.56 13.00
C GLU A 67 -1.85 0.92 14.22
N ILE A 68 -2.41 1.72 15.12
CA ILE A 68 -1.78 2.03 16.40
C ILE A 68 -2.27 1.00 17.42
N VAL A 69 -1.39 0.08 17.80
CA VAL A 69 -1.66 -0.88 18.87
C VAL A 69 -0.99 -0.39 20.15
N ILE A 70 -1.79 -0.10 21.18
CA ILE A 70 -1.28 0.24 22.52
C ILE A 70 -0.92 -1.07 23.21
N ALA A 71 0.38 -1.38 23.32
CA ALA A 71 0.86 -2.58 23.99
C ALA A 71 1.00 -2.35 25.50
N GLU A 72 0.19 -3.04 26.31
CA GLU A 72 0.41 -3.15 27.75
C GLU A 72 1.44 -4.25 28.02
N GLY A 73 2.72 -3.88 28.09
CA GLY A 73 3.82 -4.82 28.33
C GLY A 73 4.22 -5.63 27.09
N GLU A 74 5.51 -5.83 26.92
CA GLU A 74 6.10 -6.44 25.73
C GLU A 74 5.64 -7.90 25.55
N THR A 75 4.94 -8.17 24.45
CA THR A 75 5.19 -9.34 23.57
C THR A 75 4.47 -9.11 22.26
N GLN A 76 5.23 -9.01 21.16
CA GLN A 76 4.68 -8.95 19.81
C GLN A 76 3.86 -10.22 19.53
N PRO A 77 2.58 -10.11 19.10
CA PRO A 77 1.88 -11.23 18.50
C PRO A 77 1.79 -11.01 16.99
N SER A 78 2.49 -11.87 16.25
CA SER A 78 2.49 -11.95 14.79
C SER A 78 1.23 -12.61 14.19
N ASN A 79 0.06 -12.47 14.83
CA ASN A 79 -1.19 -12.99 14.27
C ASN A 79 -2.44 -12.22 14.76
N SER A 80 -2.61 -11.01 14.23
CA SER A 80 -3.76 -10.15 14.44
C SER A 80 -5.08 -10.77 13.94
N THR A 81 -5.81 -11.46 14.82
CA THR A 81 -7.24 -11.69 14.62
C THR A 81 -8.04 -10.61 15.33
N LYS A 82 -8.51 -9.64 14.54
CA LYS A 82 -9.69 -8.75 14.70
C LYS A 82 -9.80 -7.86 15.94
N VAL A 83 -9.79 -6.53 15.73
CA VAL A 83 -11.01 -5.69 15.83
C VAL A 83 -10.99 -4.67 14.69
N VAL A 84 -12.13 -4.55 14.02
CA VAL A 84 -12.39 -3.74 12.83
C VAL A 84 -12.80 -2.31 13.18
N GLU A 85 -12.15 -1.33 12.57
CA GLU A 85 -12.85 -0.09 12.17
C GLU A 85 -12.64 0.11 10.68
N LYS A 86 -13.74 -0.11 9.95
CA LYS A 86 -13.77 -0.51 8.55
C LYS A 86 -13.66 0.72 7.64
N TYR A 87 -12.45 1.14 7.25
CA TYR A 87 -12.31 1.93 6.03
C TYR A 87 -11.97 1.02 4.85
N ARG A 88 -13.03 0.64 4.11
CA ARG A 88 -12.95 -0.16 2.88
C ARG A 88 -13.14 0.77 1.67
N PRO A 89 -12.09 1.11 0.91
CA PRO A 89 -12.27 1.41 -0.50
C PRO A 89 -12.34 0.11 -1.32
N ALA A 90 -13.03 0.19 -2.45
CA ALA A 90 -13.50 -0.95 -3.25
C ALA A 90 -12.38 -1.94 -3.62
N SER A 91 -12.68 -3.23 -3.46
CA SER A 91 -11.89 -4.35 -3.94
C SER A 91 -11.57 -4.20 -5.43
N TYR A 92 -10.30 -4.09 -5.78
CA TYR A 92 -9.81 -4.48 -7.10
C TYR A 92 -9.92 -6.01 -7.17
N ASN A 93 -10.83 -6.52 -8.01
CA ASN A 93 -10.98 -7.95 -8.24
C ASN A 93 -10.10 -8.33 -9.43
N ALA A 94 -9.28 -9.36 -9.29
CA ALA A 94 -8.37 -9.83 -10.33
C ALA A 94 -9.07 -10.60 -11.48
N ASP A 95 -10.41 -10.62 -11.50
CA ASP A 95 -11.23 -11.34 -12.49
C ASP A 95 -11.87 -10.41 -13.56
N ASP A 96 -11.58 -9.10 -13.54
CA ASP A 96 -12.10 -8.13 -14.52
C ASP A 96 -11.19 -8.00 -15.77
N VAL A 97 -10.85 -9.14 -16.40
CA VAL A 97 -10.28 -9.24 -17.76
C VAL A 97 -11.24 -10.02 -18.67
#